data_AF-A0A6G1CKS7-F1
#
_entry.id   AF-A0A6G1CKS7-F1
#
_cell.length_a   1.000
_cell.length_b   1.000
_cell.length_c   1.000
_cell.angle_alpha   90.00
_cell.angle_beta   90.00
_cell.angle_gamma   90.00
#
_symmetry.space_group_name_H-M   'P 1'
#
loop_
_entity.id
_entity.type
_entity.pdbx_description
1 polymer ?
#
loop_
_entity_poly.entity_id
_entity_poly.type
_entity_poly.pdbx_seq_one_letter_code
_entity_poly.pdbx_strand_id
1 'polypeptide(L)'
;MTEYCPSIFWLVLVIATLEAIVGSQAVISATFSIVRQCTALGCFPRVKIVHTSRRIHGQIYSLEINWILMLLCIAITVGLRDTTLIGNTYRMACAGVMLVTTLLMALVIVFVWQYNRLVVALFLAAFGVMEAVYLSAALMKVPQDGWLPLALALVFIAVMYMWHYGTWRKHLFDVQRKVFLKWIHALGPSLGIVHVPRIDLIYTELSTGVLAIFSHFVTNLPAFHQVRVFICVKAIPVPHVRITVIAVSCGSMV
;
A
#
# COMPACT_ATOMS: atom_id res chain seq x y z
N MET A 1 25.57 6.60 -38.08
CA MET A 1 24.18 6.37 -37.61
C MET A 1 23.33 7.46 -38.24
N THR A 2 22.64 7.29 -39.35
CA THR A 2 22.25 6.08 -40.10
C THR A 2 21.63 6.50 -41.44
N GLU A 3 22.01 5.83 -42.53
CA GLU A 3 21.28 5.79 -43.81
C GLU A 3 20.01 4.93 -43.66
N TYR A 4 18.99 5.42 -42.95
CA TYR A 4 17.66 4.81 -43.02
C TYR A 4 16.89 5.41 -44.19
N CYS A 5 16.24 4.56 -44.99
CA CYS A 5 15.27 4.99 -45.99
C CYS A 5 14.20 5.85 -45.28
N PRO A 6 13.93 7.10 -45.74
CA PRO A 6 13.14 8.08 -44.99
C PRO A 6 11.74 7.58 -44.60
N SER A 7 11.16 6.66 -45.38
CA SER A 7 9.87 6.04 -45.08
C SER A 7 9.87 5.13 -43.84
N ILE A 8 10.98 4.43 -43.54
CA ILE A 8 11.06 3.51 -42.40
C ILE A 8 11.24 4.28 -41.09
N PHE A 9 11.95 5.42 -41.13
CA PHE A 9 12.17 6.26 -39.96
C PHE A 9 10.85 6.72 -39.32
N TRP A 10 9.91 7.21 -40.13
CA TRP A 10 8.60 7.65 -39.65
C TRP A 10 7.78 6.51 -39.04
N LEU A 11 7.83 5.31 -39.63
CA LEU A 11 7.16 4.14 -39.08
C LEU A 11 7.71 3.76 -37.70
N VAL A 12 9.05 3.70 -37.57
CA VAL A 12 9.71 3.36 -36.31
C VAL A 12 9.41 4.40 -35.23
N LEU A 13 9.38 5.69 -35.57
CA LEU A 13 9.02 6.75 -34.65
C LEU A 13 7.59 6.60 -34.11
N VAL A 14 6.63 6.28 -34.99
CA VAL A 14 5.23 6.06 -34.59
C VAL A 14 5.12 4.86 -33.67
N ILE A 15 5.74 3.74 -34.02
CA ILE A 15 5.71 2.51 -33.20
C ILE A 15 6.37 2.74 -31.83
N ALA A 16 7.54 3.40 -31.79
CA ALA A 16 8.22 3.71 -30.53
C ALA A 16 7.38 4.62 -29.63
N THR A 17 6.66 5.59 -30.21
CA THR A 17 5.78 6.48 -29.45
C THR A 17 4.58 5.73 -28.89
N LEU A 18 3.97 4.84 -29.67
CA LEU A 18 2.87 3.98 -29.22
C LEU A 18 3.31 3.04 -28.09
N GLU A 19 4.50 2.45 -28.20
CA GLU A 19 5.08 1.60 -27.16
C GLU A 19 5.29 2.37 -25.85
N ALA A 20 5.85 3.58 -25.93
CA ALA A 20 6.02 4.45 -24.76
C ALA A 20 4.69 4.81 -24.07
N ILE A 21 3.61 5.02 -24.84
CA ILE A 21 2.26 5.29 -24.31
C ILE A 21 1.74 4.06 -23.57
N VAL A 22 1.82 2.87 -24.19
CA VAL A 22 1.34 1.61 -23.59
C VAL A 22 2.15 1.26 -22.34
N GLY A 23 3.48 1.40 -22.38
CA GLY A 23 4.36 1.18 -21.24
C GLY A 23 4.03 2.12 -20.07
N SER A 24 3.77 3.39 -20.35
CA SER A 24 3.37 4.36 -19.32
C SER A 24 2.06 3.97 -18.64
N GLN A 25 1.06 3.53 -19.41
CA GLN A 25 -0.22 3.05 -18.86
C GLN A 25 -0.05 1.81 -17.97
N ALA A 26 0.80 0.87 -18.40
CA ALA A 26 1.10 -0.33 -17.62
C ALA A 26 1.73 0.01 -16.27
N VAL A 27 2.69 0.94 -16.23
CA VAL A 27 3.35 1.38 -14.99
C VAL A 27 2.36 2.07 -14.05
N ILE A 28 1.51 2.97 -14.56
CA ILE A 28 0.48 3.66 -13.73
C ILE A 28 -0.46 2.64 -13.09
N SER A 29 -0.96 1.67 -13.86
CA SER A 29 -1.84 0.62 -13.35
C SER A 29 -1.12 -0.28 -12.34
N ALA A 30 0.15 -0.62 -12.56
CA ALA A 30 0.95 -1.41 -11.64
C ALA A 30 1.14 -0.67 -10.30
N THR A 31 1.42 0.63 -10.33
CA THR A 31 1.55 1.46 -9.12
C THR A 31 0.26 1.45 -8.30
N PHE A 32 -0.92 1.55 -8.92
CA PHE A 32 -2.19 1.48 -8.18
C PHE A 32 -2.36 0.15 -7.45
N SER A 33 -1.96 -0.97 -8.08
CA SER A 33 -2.01 -2.29 -7.45
C SER A 33 -1.05 -2.40 -6.25
N ILE A 34 0.19 -1.92 -6.41
CA ILE A 34 1.22 -1.94 -5.36
C ILE A 34 0.77 -1.10 -4.17
N VAL A 35 0.29 0.13 -4.40
CA VAL A 35 -0.20 1.01 -3.33
C VAL A 35 -1.35 0.35 -2.58
N ARG A 36 -2.30 -0.30 -3.28
CA ARG A 36 -3.39 -1.05 -2.64
C ARG A 36 -2.85 -2.18 -1.75
N GLN A 37 -1.85 -2.93 -2.21
CA GLN A 37 -1.22 -3.99 -1.43
C GLN A 37 -0.52 -3.41 -0.18
N CYS A 38 0.18 -2.29 -0.31
CA CYS A 38 0.82 -1.60 0.83
C CYS A 38 -0.20 -1.06 1.84
N THR A 39 -1.33 -0.49 1.40
CA THR A 39 -2.42 -0.06 2.29
C THR A 39 -3.08 -1.25 3.00
N ALA A 40 -3.23 -2.39 2.32
CA ALA A 40 -3.76 -3.62 2.93
C ALA A 40 -2.85 -4.18 4.02
N LEU A 41 -1.53 -3.98 3.90
CA LEU A 41 -0.52 -4.30 4.92
C LEU A 41 -0.44 -3.26 6.05
N GLY A 42 -1.18 -2.15 5.97
CA GLY A 42 -1.13 -1.06 6.95
C GLY A 42 0.14 -0.19 6.87
N CYS A 43 0.96 -0.37 5.83
CA CYS A 43 2.22 0.35 5.63
C CYS A 43 2.04 1.71 4.93
N PHE A 44 0.87 1.97 4.35
CA PHE A 44 0.61 3.19 3.58
C PHE A 44 -0.68 3.89 4.05
N PRO A 45 -0.75 5.24 4.00
CA PRO A 45 -1.98 5.96 4.28
C PRO A 45 -3.17 5.46 3.47
N ARG A 46 -4.37 5.56 4.06
CA ARG A 46 -5.59 5.17 3.37
C ARG A 46 -5.84 6.15 2.23
N VAL A 47 -5.60 5.69 1.01
CA VAL A 47 -5.88 6.45 -0.20
C VAL A 47 -7.33 6.20 -0.63
N LYS A 48 -8.03 7.23 -1.08
CA LYS A 48 -9.41 7.13 -1.56
C LYS A 48 -9.44 6.36 -2.88
N ILE A 49 -9.88 5.10 -2.83
CA ILE A 49 -10.03 4.26 -4.01
C ILE A 49 -11.38 4.56 -4.67
N VAL A 50 -11.36 5.02 -5.92
CA VAL A 50 -12.57 5.15 -6.73
C VAL A 50 -12.68 3.89 -7.60
N HIS A 51 -13.74 3.12 -7.38
CA HIS A 51 -14.04 1.96 -8.21
C HIS A 51 -14.70 2.44 -9.49
N THR A 52 -13.94 2.49 -10.58
CA THR A 52 -14.41 3.02 -11.87
C THR A 52 -15.43 2.10 -12.56
N SER A 53 -15.52 0.81 -12.19
CA SER A 53 -16.49 -0.12 -12.78
C SER A 53 -17.09 -1.09 -11.76
N ARG A 54 -18.42 -1.26 -11.80
CA ARG A 54 -19.18 -2.28 -11.02
C ARG A 54 -18.98 -3.71 -11.52
N ARG A 55 -18.49 -3.92 -12.75
CA ARG A 55 -18.39 -5.26 -13.38
C ARG A 55 -17.00 -5.89 -13.31
N ILE A 56 -15.93 -5.12 -13.14
CA ILE A 56 -14.54 -5.62 -13.18
C ILE A 56 -13.85 -5.28 -11.86
N HIS A 57 -13.66 -6.28 -11.00
CA HIS A 57 -13.01 -6.17 -9.68
C HIS A 57 -11.50 -5.84 -9.71
N GLY A 58 -10.95 -5.44 -10.87
CA GLY A 58 -9.53 -5.11 -11.06
C GLY A 58 -9.26 -3.68 -11.54
N GLN A 59 -10.28 -2.91 -11.91
CA GLN A 59 -10.09 -1.56 -12.46
C GLN A 59 -10.10 -0.52 -11.32
N ILE A 60 -8.93 -0.40 -10.68
CA ILE A 60 -8.70 0.46 -9.52
C ILE A 60 -8.11 1.77 -10.02
N TYR A 61 -8.84 2.87 -9.87
CA TYR A 61 -8.33 4.19 -10.16
C TYR A 61 -8.21 4.99 -8.88
N SER A 62 -7.04 5.61 -8.69
CA SER A 62 -6.77 6.46 -7.53
C SER A 62 -6.25 7.82 -8.00
N LEU A 63 -7.10 8.84 -7.83
CA LEU A 63 -6.82 10.20 -8.29
C LEU A 63 -5.54 10.77 -7.65
N GLU A 64 -5.38 10.61 -6.34
CA GLU A 64 -4.23 11.11 -5.59
C GLU A 64 -2.91 10.54 -6.11
N ILE A 65 -2.87 9.23 -6.38
CA ILE A 65 -1.64 8.56 -6.84
C ILE A 65 -1.29 8.99 -8.26
N ASN A 66 -2.29 9.20 -9.12
CA ASN A 66 -2.06 9.71 -10.47
C ASN A 66 -1.44 11.12 -10.47
N TRP A 67 -1.91 12.01 -9.59
CA TRP A 67 -1.31 13.34 -9.43
C TRP A 67 0.11 13.29 -8.88
N ILE A 68 0.37 12.43 -7.89
CA ILE A 68 1.73 12.23 -7.35
C ILE A 68 2.67 11.68 -8.41
N LEU A 69 2.25 10.67 -9.19
CA LEU A 69 3.02 10.12 -10.31
C LEU A 69 3.34 11.20 -11.35
N MET A 70 2.35 12.00 -11.74
CA MET A 70 2.54 13.10 -12.69
C MET A 70 3.56 14.12 -12.18
N LEU A 71 3.42 14.57 -10.94
CA LEU A 71 4.35 15.53 -10.32
C LEU A 71 5.77 14.97 -10.27
N LEU A 72 5.92 13.70 -9.87
CA LEU A 72 7.22 13.03 -9.78
C LEU A 72 7.87 12.86 -11.16
N CYS A 73 7.11 12.46 -12.18
CA CYS A 73 7.62 12.38 -13.56
C CYS A 73 8.11 13.75 -14.04
N ILE A 74 7.31 14.81 -13.87
CA ILE A 74 7.71 16.18 -14.26
C ILE A 74 8.96 16.61 -13.49
N ALA A 75 9.02 16.37 -12.18
CA ALA A 75 10.17 16.73 -11.36
C ALA A 75 11.47 16.02 -11.81
N ILE A 76 11.39 14.72 -12.13
CA ILE A 76 12.54 13.94 -12.64
C ILE A 76 12.97 14.45 -14.02
N THR A 77 12.03 14.66 -14.94
CA THR A 77 12.34 15.14 -16.29
C THR A 77 12.97 16.54 -16.27
N VAL A 78 12.42 17.46 -15.48
CA VAL A 78 12.93 18.85 -15.35
C VAL A 78 14.22 18.92 -14.53
N GLY A 79 14.40 18.02 -13.55
CA GLY A 79 15.57 18.00 -12.67
C GLY A 79 16.82 17.42 -13.33
N LEU A 80 16.69 16.33 -14.11
CA LEU A 80 17.83 15.69 -14.77
C LEU A 80 18.18 16.35 -16.10
N ARG A 81 17.19 16.84 -16.87
CA ARG A 81 17.31 17.50 -18.21
C ARG A 81 18.03 16.73 -19.32
N ASP A 82 18.82 15.71 -18.99
CA ASP A 82 19.57 14.86 -19.91
C ASP A 82 19.00 13.44 -19.96
N THR A 83 18.76 12.96 -21.19
CA THR A 83 18.24 11.61 -21.44
C THR A 83 19.22 10.51 -21.05
N THR A 84 20.53 10.79 -21.11
CA THR A 84 21.59 9.86 -20.69
C THR A 84 21.60 9.67 -19.17
N LEU A 85 21.41 10.75 -18.40
CA LEU A 85 21.31 10.71 -16.94
C LEU A 85 20.04 9.98 -16.49
N ILE A 86 18.89 10.28 -17.11
CA ILE A 86 17.62 9.58 -16.87
C ILE A 86 17.78 8.08 -17.14
N GLY A 87 18.38 7.72 -18.27
CA GLY A 87 18.61 6.32 -18.62
C GLY A 87 19.53 5.61 -17.63
N ASN A 88 20.56 6.29 -17.12
CA ASN A 88 21.46 5.71 -16.13
C ASN A 88 20.78 5.49 -14.76
N THR A 89 20.02 6.48 -14.30
CA THR A 89 19.16 6.43 -13.12
C THR A 89 18.16 5.27 -13.21
N TYR A 90 17.51 5.10 -14.36
CA TYR A 90 16.57 4.01 -14.61
C TYR A 90 17.24 2.63 -14.54
N ARG A 91 18.42 2.46 -15.17
CA ARG A 91 19.19 1.19 -15.10
C ARG A 91 19.51 0.79 -13.67
N MET A 92 19.89 1.74 -12.81
CA MET A 92 20.16 1.47 -11.40
C MET A 92 18.89 1.00 -10.66
N ALA A 93 17.75 1.66 -10.88
CA ALA A 93 16.48 1.26 -10.29
C ALA A 93 16.05 -0.15 -10.73
N CYS A 94 16.16 -0.45 -12.03
CA CYS A 94 15.85 -1.77 -12.60
C CYS A 94 16.77 -2.86 -12.07
N ALA A 95 18.08 -2.61 -11.98
CA ALA A 95 19.03 -3.56 -11.40
C ALA A 95 18.68 -3.90 -9.95
N GLY A 96 18.30 -2.89 -9.16
CA GLY A 96 17.89 -3.06 -7.77
C GLY A 96 16.62 -3.90 -7.62
N VAL A 97 15.57 -3.60 -8.39
CA VAL A 97 14.31 -4.37 -8.31
C VAL A 97 14.51 -5.82 -8.78
N MET A 98 15.30 -6.05 -9.84
CA MET A 98 15.63 -7.40 -10.32
C MET A 98 16.30 -8.22 -9.22
N LEU A 99 17.34 -7.66 -8.59
CA LEU A 99 18.04 -8.31 -7.48
C LEU A 99 17.10 -8.65 -6.31
N VAL A 100 16.27 -7.71 -5.89
CA VAL A 100 15.29 -7.95 -4.82
C VAL A 100 14.31 -9.06 -5.22
N THR A 101 13.82 -9.06 -6.45
CA THR A 101 12.90 -10.12 -6.92
C THR A 101 13.57 -11.48 -7.01
N THR A 102 14.84 -11.57 -7.44
CA THR A 102 15.59 -12.83 -7.52
C THR A 102 15.87 -13.39 -6.13
N LEU A 103 16.23 -12.54 -5.16
CA LEU A 103 16.37 -12.95 -3.75
C LEU A 103 15.03 -13.41 -3.16
N LEU A 104 13.93 -12.69 -3.43
CA LEU A 104 12.60 -13.07 -2.96
C LEU A 104 12.14 -14.39 -3.59
N MET A 105 12.39 -14.60 -4.88
CA MET A 105 12.09 -15.86 -5.56
C MET A 105 12.90 -17.01 -4.99
N ALA A 106 14.18 -16.81 -4.70
CA ALA A 106 15.00 -17.82 -4.02
C ALA A 106 14.41 -18.18 -2.65
N LEU A 107 13.94 -17.19 -1.87
CA LEU A 107 13.24 -17.41 -0.60
C LEU A 107 11.97 -18.24 -0.80
N VAL A 108 11.16 -17.92 -1.82
CA VAL A 108 9.92 -18.67 -2.13
C VAL A 108 10.22 -20.13 -2.49
N ILE A 109 11.24 -20.39 -3.29
CA ILE A 109 11.62 -21.77 -3.68
C ILE A 109 12.03 -22.59 -2.45
N VAL A 110 12.74 -21.98 -1.50
CA VAL A 110 13.16 -22.62 -0.24
C VAL A 110 11.98 -22.84 0.69
N PHE A 111 11.22 -21.80 1.01
CA PHE A 111 10.23 -21.84 2.09
C PHE A 111 8.85 -22.33 1.64
N VAL A 112 8.43 -22.01 0.43
CA VAL A 112 7.08 -22.36 -0.06
C VAL A 112 7.12 -23.68 -0.83
N TRP A 113 8.08 -23.84 -1.74
CA TRP A 113 8.16 -25.02 -2.59
C TRP A 113 9.02 -26.15 -2.02
N GLN A 114 9.83 -25.89 -1.00
CA GLN A 114 10.64 -26.90 -0.31
C GLN A 114 11.55 -27.71 -1.24
N TYR A 115 12.04 -27.10 -2.33
CA TYR A 115 12.99 -27.75 -3.24
C TYR A 115 14.38 -27.90 -2.62
N ASN A 116 15.17 -28.84 -3.16
CA ASN A 116 16.54 -29.08 -2.69
C ASN A 116 17.41 -27.83 -2.84
N ARG A 117 18.32 -27.59 -1.88
CA ARG A 117 19.23 -26.44 -1.84
C ARG A 117 20.08 -26.29 -3.11
N LEU A 118 20.38 -27.40 -3.79
CA LEU A 118 21.09 -27.39 -5.07
C LEU A 118 20.31 -26.65 -6.18
N VAL A 119 18.99 -26.81 -6.25
CA VAL A 119 18.16 -26.13 -7.26
C VAL A 119 18.12 -24.63 -7.00
N VAL A 120 18.02 -24.24 -5.72
CA VAL A 120 18.06 -22.84 -5.30
C VAL A 120 19.42 -22.22 -5.60
N ALA A 121 20.51 -22.93 -5.28
CA ALA A 121 21.87 -22.46 -5.56
C ALA A 121 22.10 -22.31 -7.08
N LEU A 122 21.61 -23.25 -7.89
CA LEU A 122 21.72 -23.17 -9.35
C LEU A 122 20.91 -21.99 -9.91
N PHE A 123 19.68 -21.79 -9.45
CA PHE A 123 18.85 -20.65 -9.82
C PHE A 123 19.53 -19.33 -9.45
N LEU A 124 20.00 -19.21 -8.22
CA LEU A 124 20.66 -18.00 -7.73
C LEU A 124 21.99 -17.76 -8.45
N ALA A 125 22.73 -18.80 -8.82
CA ALA A 125 23.93 -18.66 -9.63
C ALA A 125 23.61 -18.17 -11.05
N ALA A 126 22.59 -18.75 -11.70
CA ALA A 126 22.23 -18.38 -13.07
C ALA A 126 21.74 -16.93 -13.18
N PHE A 127 20.80 -16.52 -12.32
CA PHE A 127 20.21 -15.18 -12.35
C PHE A 127 21.04 -14.16 -11.57
N GLY A 128 21.50 -14.52 -10.37
CA GLY A 128 22.22 -13.63 -9.48
C GLY A 128 23.59 -13.22 -10.02
N VAL A 129 24.31 -14.07 -10.76
CA VAL A 129 25.59 -13.67 -11.39
C VAL A 129 25.35 -12.62 -12.48
N MET A 130 24.37 -12.84 -13.36
CA MET A 130 24.01 -11.88 -14.41
C MET A 130 23.58 -10.53 -13.81
N GLU A 131 22.75 -10.57 -12.78
CA GLU A 131 22.31 -9.37 -12.06
C GLU A 131 23.46 -8.69 -11.30
N ALA A 132 24.37 -9.44 -10.68
CA ALA A 132 25.53 -8.88 -9.99
C ALA A 132 26.47 -8.17 -10.96
N VAL A 133 26.69 -8.71 -12.16
CA VAL A 133 27.45 -8.03 -13.22
C VAL A 133 26.74 -6.74 -13.65
N TYR A 134 25.44 -6.80 -13.87
CA TYR A 134 24.65 -5.63 -14.27
C TYR A 134 24.63 -4.54 -13.19
N LEU A 135 24.45 -4.93 -11.93
CA LEU A 135 24.48 -4.03 -10.77
C LEU A 135 25.87 -3.44 -10.58
N SER A 136 26.93 -4.22 -10.77
CA SER A 136 28.32 -3.72 -10.70
C SER A 136 28.57 -2.64 -11.74
N ALA A 137 28.10 -2.84 -12.98
CA ALA A 137 28.17 -1.82 -14.02
C ALA A 137 27.33 -0.56 -13.70
N ALA A 138 26.17 -0.73 -13.06
CA ALA A 138 25.33 0.38 -12.61
C ALA A 138 25.96 1.16 -11.44
N LEU A 139 26.56 0.45 -10.47
CA LEU A 139 27.21 1.01 -9.28
C LEU A 139 28.40 1.91 -9.62
N MET A 140 29.16 1.58 -10.66
CA MET A 140 30.28 2.43 -11.10
C MET A 140 29.85 3.85 -11.51
N LYS A 141 28.58 4.02 -11.94
CA LYS A 141 28.02 5.32 -12.32
C LYS A 141 27.19 5.98 -11.23
N VAL A 142 27.07 5.38 -10.05
CA VAL A 142 26.30 5.93 -8.92
C VAL A 142 26.84 7.25 -8.37
N PRO A 143 28.16 7.44 -8.18
CA PRO A 143 28.69 8.64 -7.54
C PRO A 143 28.41 9.95 -8.30
N GLN A 144 28.22 9.87 -9.62
CA GLN A 144 27.96 11.03 -10.47
C GLN A 144 26.47 11.15 -10.79
N ASP A 145 25.83 10.06 -11.23
CA ASP A 145 24.55 10.17 -11.94
C ASP A 145 23.45 9.21 -11.47
N GLY A 146 23.74 8.35 -10.48
CA GLY A 146 22.87 7.23 -10.09
C GLY A 146 22.32 7.27 -8.66
N TRP A 147 22.50 8.38 -7.94
CA TRP A 147 22.05 8.53 -6.54
C TRP A 147 20.54 8.80 -6.40
N LEU A 148 19.90 9.34 -7.43
CA LEU A 148 18.51 9.77 -7.38
C LEU A 148 17.50 8.65 -7.03
N PRO A 149 17.55 7.44 -7.63
CA PRO A 149 16.62 6.35 -7.27
C PRO A 149 16.78 5.90 -5.82
N LEU A 150 18.02 5.91 -5.32
CA LEU A 150 18.33 5.52 -3.94
C LEU A 150 17.77 6.55 -2.95
N ALA A 151 17.96 7.84 -3.24
CA ALA A 151 17.39 8.92 -2.44
C ALA A 151 15.86 8.86 -2.44
N LEU A 152 15.24 8.65 -3.60
CA LEU A 152 13.79 8.52 -3.73
C LEU A 152 13.26 7.30 -2.97
N ALA A 153 13.94 6.15 -3.07
CA ALA A 153 13.60 4.95 -2.31
C ALA A 153 13.69 5.18 -0.79
N LEU A 154 14.73 5.87 -0.31
CA LEU A 154 14.88 6.22 1.10
C LEU A 154 13.73 7.11 1.59
N VAL A 155 13.30 8.09 0.80
CA VAL A 155 12.14 8.94 1.12
C VAL A 155 10.86 8.10 1.23
N PHE A 156 10.58 7.22 0.27
CA PHE A 156 9.40 6.35 0.32
C PHE A 156 9.45 5.38 1.51
N ILE A 157 10.61 4.79 1.81
CA ILE A 157 10.79 3.93 2.97
C ILE A 157 10.56 4.71 4.27
N ALA A 158 11.06 5.95 4.38
CA ALA A 158 10.85 6.78 5.56
C ALA A 158 9.36 7.09 5.79
N VAL A 159 8.64 7.47 4.72
CA VAL A 159 7.18 7.71 4.78
C VAL A 159 6.43 6.44 5.20
N MET A 160 6.75 5.31 4.58
CA MET A 160 6.14 4.01 4.89
C MET A 160 6.41 3.58 6.33
N TYR A 161 7.65 3.74 6.80
CA TYR A 161 8.06 3.41 8.16
C TYR A 161 7.37 4.30 9.19
N MET A 162 7.34 5.62 8.97
CA MET A 162 6.68 6.57 9.86
C MET A 162 5.18 6.29 9.97
N TRP A 163 4.52 5.98 8.84
CA TRP A 163 3.10 5.64 8.82
C TRP A 163 2.81 4.33 9.54
N HIS A 164 3.58 3.29 9.25
CA HIS A 164 3.43 1.98 9.91
C HIS A 164 3.65 2.11 11.41
N TYR A 165 4.69 2.84 11.84
CA TYR A 165 4.98 3.10 13.24
C TYR A 165 3.84 3.86 13.94
N GLY A 166 3.28 4.91 13.31
CA GLY A 166 2.15 5.65 13.84
C GLY A 166 0.89 4.80 13.98
N THR A 167 0.58 3.99 12.97
CA THR A 167 -0.57 3.07 12.98
C THR A 167 -0.41 2.00 14.06
N TRP A 168 0.80 1.44 14.19
CA TRP A 168 1.12 0.46 15.22
C TRP A 168 1.01 1.04 16.64
N ARG A 169 1.54 2.26 16.86
CA ARG A 169 1.44 2.98 18.14
C ARG A 169 -0.02 3.28 18.50
N LYS A 170 -0.83 3.75 17.54
CA LYS A 170 -2.27 3.97 17.74
C LYS A 170 -2.98 2.67 18.13
N HIS A 171 -2.72 1.59 17.40
CA HIS A 171 -3.32 0.28 17.69
C HIS A 171 -2.94 -0.21 19.10
N LEU A 172 -1.67 -0.09 19.50
CA LEU A 172 -1.23 -0.40 20.87
C LEU A 172 -1.95 0.45 21.92
N PHE A 173 -2.10 1.75 21.69
CA PHE A 173 -2.81 2.65 22.60
C PHE A 173 -4.28 2.26 22.76
N ASP A 174 -4.96 1.94 21.66
CA ASP A 174 -6.35 1.49 21.65
C ASP A 174 -6.53 0.13 22.36
N VAL A 175 -5.54 -0.76 22.27
CA VAL A 175 -5.56 -2.05 22.99
C VAL A 175 -5.30 -1.88 24.49
N GLN A 176 -4.40 -0.97 24.88
CA GLN A 176 -4.06 -0.73 26.29
C GLN A 176 -5.16 0.03 27.04
N ARG A 177 -5.84 0.98 26.37
CA ARG A 177 -7.01 1.70 26.91
C ARG A 177 -8.33 1.06 26.51
N LYS A 178 -8.39 -0.26 26.45
CA LYS A 178 -9.66 -0.98 26.32
C LYS A 178 -10.53 -0.65 27.53
N VAL A 179 -11.58 0.13 27.32
CA VAL A 179 -12.61 0.31 28.33
C VAL A 179 -13.50 -0.92 28.26
N PHE A 180 -13.53 -1.70 29.33
CA PHE A 180 -14.46 -2.81 29.44
C PHE A 180 -15.89 -2.26 29.35
N LEU A 181 -16.75 -2.91 28.57
CA LEU A 181 -18.18 -2.60 28.51
C LEU A 181 -18.82 -2.53 29.91
N LYS A 182 -18.29 -3.32 30.87
CA LYS A 182 -18.70 -3.31 32.29
C LYS A 182 -18.54 -1.95 32.97
N TRP A 183 -17.47 -1.20 32.65
CA TRP A 183 -17.23 0.13 33.24
C TRP A 183 -18.22 1.18 32.68
N ILE A 184 -18.54 1.10 31.39
CA ILE A 184 -19.56 1.97 30.77
C ILE A 184 -20.96 1.65 31.33
N HIS A 185 -21.27 0.36 31.55
CA HIS A 185 -22.53 -0.06 32.17
C HIS A 185 -22.68 0.46 33.61
N ALA A 186 -21.59 0.51 34.37
CA ALA A 186 -21.58 1.04 35.74
C ALA A 186 -21.73 2.58 35.81
N LEU A 187 -21.31 3.30 34.76
CA LEU A 187 -21.44 4.77 34.68
C LEU A 187 -22.78 5.24 34.09
N GLY A 188 -23.44 4.40 33.28
CA GLY A 188 -24.73 4.71 32.63
C GLY A 188 -25.81 5.30 33.55
N PRO A 189 -26.05 4.75 34.77
CA PRO A 189 -27.12 5.23 35.66
C PRO A 189 -26.87 6.62 36.24
N SER A 190 -25.60 7.07 36.30
CA SER A 190 -25.21 8.30 37.00
C SER A 190 -25.10 9.52 36.08
N LEU A 191 -25.18 9.35 34.76
CA LEU A 191 -24.93 10.42 33.78
C LEU A 191 -26.18 11.15 33.25
N GLY A 192 -27.40 10.81 33.70
CA GLY A 192 -28.61 11.55 33.30
C GLY A 192 -28.83 11.57 31.77
N ILE A 193 -28.64 10.41 31.13
CA ILE A 193 -28.60 10.27 29.68
C ILE A 193 -30.00 10.43 29.07
N VAL A 194 -30.18 11.42 28.18
CA VAL A 194 -31.42 11.59 27.40
C VAL A 194 -31.41 10.63 26.20
N HIS A 195 -32.44 9.78 26.11
CA HIS A 195 -32.60 8.81 25.02
C HIS A 195 -33.34 9.41 23.82
N VAL A 196 -32.71 9.38 22.64
CA VAL A 196 -33.29 9.78 21.36
C VAL A 196 -33.59 8.52 20.53
N PRO A 197 -34.80 8.36 19.95
CA PRO A 197 -35.22 7.17 19.21
C PRO A 197 -34.63 7.10 17.78
N ARG A 198 -33.30 7.12 17.67
CA ARG A 198 -32.55 6.86 16.43
C ARG A 198 -31.50 5.77 16.68
N ILE A 199 -30.96 5.20 15.61
CA ILE A 199 -29.90 4.18 15.64
C ILE A 199 -28.55 4.88 15.47
N ASP A 200 -27.59 4.56 16.31
CA ASP A 200 -26.21 5.04 16.19
C ASP A 200 -25.27 3.89 15.81
N LEU A 201 -24.48 4.13 14.76
CA LEU A 201 -23.58 3.14 14.18
C LEU A 201 -22.14 3.57 14.45
N ILE A 202 -21.44 2.85 15.32
CA ILE A 202 -20.06 3.17 15.69
C ILE A 202 -19.14 2.11 15.11
N TYR A 203 -18.28 2.54 14.19
CA TYR A 203 -17.25 1.68 13.63
C TYR A 203 -16.07 1.57 14.59
N THR A 204 -15.66 0.35 14.92
CA THR A 204 -14.56 0.06 15.85
C THR A 204 -13.65 -1.00 15.26
N GLU A 205 -12.33 -0.82 15.36
CA GLU A 205 -11.36 -1.83 14.89
C GLU A 205 -11.05 -2.90 15.97
N LEU A 206 -11.69 -2.82 17.14
CA LEU A 206 -11.55 -3.78 18.22
C LEU A 206 -12.60 -4.91 18.13
N SER A 207 -12.13 -6.16 18.18
CA SER A 207 -13.00 -7.35 18.26
C SER A 207 -13.59 -7.59 19.65
N THR A 208 -13.01 -6.98 20.68
CA THR A 208 -13.46 -7.07 22.09
C THR A 208 -13.19 -5.75 22.81
N GLY A 209 -14.24 -5.14 23.39
CA GLY A 209 -14.18 -3.86 24.10
C GLY A 209 -14.64 -2.66 23.26
N VAL A 210 -14.76 -1.49 23.91
CA VAL A 210 -15.13 -0.23 23.26
C VAL A 210 -13.92 0.70 23.24
N LEU A 211 -13.77 1.46 22.15
CA LEU A 211 -12.66 2.40 21.95
C LEU A 211 -12.63 3.45 23.08
N ALA A 212 -11.45 3.77 23.61
CA ALA A 212 -11.28 4.75 24.69
C ALA A 212 -11.88 6.13 24.36
N ILE A 213 -11.87 6.49 23.08
CA ILE A 213 -12.44 7.75 22.56
C ILE A 213 -13.96 7.81 22.80
N PHE A 214 -14.66 6.68 22.80
CA PHE A 214 -16.08 6.64 23.11
C PHE A 214 -16.36 7.06 24.55
N SER A 215 -15.49 6.69 25.50
CA SER A 215 -15.64 7.15 26.89
C SER A 215 -15.58 8.67 27.00
N HIS A 216 -14.73 9.32 26.21
CA HIS A 216 -14.64 10.78 26.17
C HIS A 216 -15.86 11.42 25.48
N PHE A 217 -16.39 10.76 24.44
CA PHE A 217 -17.64 11.17 23.79
C PHE A 217 -18.82 11.11 24.77
N VAL A 218 -18.88 10.04 25.58
CA VAL A 218 -19.94 9.83 26.58
C VAL A 218 -19.91 10.84 27.71
N THR A 219 -18.73 11.27 28.15
CA THR A 219 -18.63 12.30 29.20
C THR A 219 -18.89 13.71 28.70
N ASN A 220 -18.80 13.98 27.39
CA ASN A 220 -18.95 15.33 26.83
C ASN A 220 -20.31 15.58 26.13
N LEU A 221 -21.06 14.53 25.78
CA LEU A 221 -22.34 14.67 25.06
C LEU A 221 -23.48 14.00 25.85
N PRO A 222 -24.45 14.77 26.38
CA PRO A 222 -25.55 14.25 27.19
C PRO A 222 -26.74 13.70 26.37
N ALA A 223 -26.54 13.26 25.13
CA ALA A 223 -27.61 12.75 24.26
C ALA A 223 -27.21 11.41 23.63
N PHE A 224 -28.02 10.37 23.85
CA PHE A 224 -27.74 9.02 23.34
C PHE A 224 -28.91 8.39 22.59
N HIS A 225 -28.55 7.63 21.56
CA HIS A 225 -29.46 6.86 20.74
C HIS A 225 -29.87 5.53 21.40
N GLN A 226 -31.12 5.11 21.23
CA GLN A 226 -31.72 3.92 21.88
C GLN A 226 -31.06 2.59 21.45
N VAL A 227 -30.57 2.49 20.21
CA VAL A 227 -29.92 1.29 19.68
C VAL A 227 -28.50 1.67 19.24
N ARG A 228 -27.50 1.01 19.82
CA ARG A 228 -26.09 1.17 19.45
C ARG A 228 -25.58 -0.12 18.80
N VAL A 229 -25.08 0.00 17.58
CA VAL A 229 -24.44 -1.12 16.88
C VAL A 229 -22.97 -0.80 16.70
N PHE A 230 -22.12 -1.53 17.41
CA PHE A 230 -20.68 -1.48 17.21
C PHE A 230 -20.30 -2.44 16.08
N ILE A 231 -19.84 -1.90 14.96
CA ILE A 231 -19.42 -2.70 13.80
C ILE A 231 -17.89 -2.74 13.77
N CYS A 232 -17.34 -3.96 13.89
CA CYS A 232 -15.94 -4.24 13.64
C CYS A 232 -15.80 -5.06 12.36
N VAL A 233 -15.32 -4.44 11.28
CA VAL A 233 -14.99 -5.17 10.04
C VAL A 233 -13.51 -5.49 10.05
N LYS A 234 -13.19 -6.78 10.16
CA LYS A 234 -11.83 -7.29 10.04
C LYS A 234 -11.71 -8.02 8.69
N ALA A 235 -10.88 -7.49 7.80
CA ALA A 235 -10.60 -8.16 6.53
C ALA A 235 -9.69 -9.36 6.80
N ILE A 236 -10.20 -10.56 6.52
CA ILE A 236 -9.47 -11.82 6.64
C ILE A 236 -9.06 -12.23 5.21
N PRO A 237 -7.80 -12.67 4.96
CA PRO A 237 -7.34 -13.05 3.63
C PRO A 237 -7.85 -14.46 3.26
N VAL A 238 -9.16 -14.67 3.26
CA VAL A 238 -9.82 -15.89 2.79
C VAL A 238 -10.84 -15.55 1.70
N PRO A 239 -10.86 -16.27 0.57
CA PRO A 239 -11.68 -15.91 -0.59
C PRO A 239 -13.18 -16.07 -0.36
N HIS A 240 -13.60 -16.94 0.57
CA HIS A 240 -14.99 -17.07 1.01
C HIS A 240 -15.01 -17.20 2.53
N VAL A 241 -15.68 -16.27 3.20
CA VAL A 241 -16.03 -16.38 4.62
C VAL A 241 -17.52 -16.65 4.69
N ARG A 242 -17.96 -17.69 5.42
CA ARG A 242 -19.36 -17.73 5.86
C ARG A 242 -19.59 -16.48 6.68
N ILE A 243 -20.57 -15.66 6.30
CA ILE A 243 -20.97 -14.46 7.04
C ILE A 243 -21.24 -14.89 8.47
N THR A 244 -20.28 -14.66 9.34
CA THR A 244 -20.39 -14.94 10.77
C THR A 244 -20.50 -13.58 11.41
N VAL A 245 -21.73 -13.16 11.69
CA VAL A 245 -21.98 -11.96 12.50
C VAL A 245 -21.54 -12.31 13.92
N ILE A 246 -20.30 -12.00 14.25
CA ILE A 246 -19.78 -12.19 15.61
C ILE A 246 -20.34 -11.03 16.45
N ALA A 247 -21.44 -11.34 17.14
CA ALA A 247 -22.10 -10.56 18.17
C ALA A 247 -22.46 -9.11 17.80
N VAL A 248 -23.70 -8.93 17.33
CA VAL A 248 -24.47 -7.75 17.74
C VAL A 248 -24.71 -7.93 19.24
N SER A 249 -23.86 -7.33 20.08
CA SER A 249 -24.21 -7.16 21.49
C SER A 249 -25.33 -6.13 21.53
N CYS A 250 -26.57 -6.58 21.32
CA CYS A 250 -27.77 -5.85 21.69
C CYS A 250 -27.83 -5.83 23.21
N GLY A 251 -26.96 -5.02 23.83
CA GLY A 251 -27.10 -4.65 25.21
C GLY A 251 -28.26 -3.68 25.26
N SER A 252 -29.46 -4.18 25.55
CA SER A 252 -30.53 -3.34 26.07
C SER A 252 -29.99 -2.76 27.37
N MET A 253 -29.51 -1.51 27.33
CA MET A 253 -29.31 -0.73 28.53
C MET A 253 -30.71 -0.34 29.00
N VAL A 254 -31.27 -1.19 29.87
CA VAL A 254 -32.33 -0.81 30.79
C VAL A 254 -31.64 -0.30 32.05
#